data_AF-A0A952B165-F1
#
_entry.id   AF-A0A952B165-F1
#
_cell.length_a   1.000
_cell.length_b   1.000
_cell.length_c   1.000
_cell.angle_alpha   90.00
_cell.angle_beta   90.00
_cell.angle_gamma   90.00
#
_symmetry.space_group_name_H-M   'P 1'
#
loop_
_entity.id
_entity.type
_entity.pdbx_description
1 polymer ?
#
loop_
_entity_poly.entity_id
_entity_poly.type
_entity_poly.pdbx_seq_one_letter_code
_entity_poly.pdbx_strand_id
1 'polypeptide(L)'
;MKYYRFFTYVSITIVLHIGLLVSLSSDLTAGNTKEFDSGNYEARWFYQGKLPGTVIKWFNTEPKFGKYMKEEKRTDLYLITKKAGFLSPKLREGKLEIKYRSSELDFIACDGKISGLAENWSKEKWAFSKHLEGDVRAAFLVANLKGKRAEVFKIRRQRKFKILPDGTTKPVPVSDRLVTAALVEVTELKG
;
A
#
# COMPACT_ATOMS: atom_id res chain seq x y z
N MET A 1 4.49 26.98 17.85
CA MET A 1 4.02 26.61 16.50
C MET A 1 5.22 26.08 15.73
N LYS A 2 5.38 24.75 15.58
CA LYS A 2 6.51 24.16 14.86
C LYS A 2 6.09 23.98 13.40
N TYR A 3 6.78 24.65 12.49
CA TYR A 3 6.64 24.46 11.05
C TYR A 3 6.90 22.97 10.71
N TYR A 4 5.88 22.25 10.26
CA TYR A 4 6.09 20.97 9.61
C TYR A 4 6.74 21.27 8.25
N ARG A 5 8.02 20.91 8.08
CA ARG A 5 8.63 20.88 6.75
C ARG A 5 7.81 19.89 5.94
N PHE A 6 7.11 20.37 4.92
CA PHE A 6 6.39 19.53 3.97
C PHE A 6 7.39 18.65 3.22
N PHE A 7 7.61 17.43 3.70
CA PHE A 7 8.36 16.45 2.95
C PHE A 7 7.39 15.76 2.00
N THR A 8 7.60 15.94 0.70
CA THR A 8 6.92 15.10 -0.29
C THR A 8 7.65 13.77 -0.34
N TYR A 9 6.94 12.70 -0.07
CA TYR A 9 7.42 11.34 -0.31
C TYR A 9 6.61 10.71 -1.42
N VAL A 10 7.21 9.76 -2.10
CA VAL A 10 6.50 8.86 -2.99
C VAL A 10 6.76 7.43 -2.55
N SER A 11 5.71 6.62 -2.55
CA SER A 11 5.84 5.17 -2.37
C SER A 11 5.45 4.41 -3.63
N ILE A 12 6.23 3.37 -3.93
CA ILE A 12 5.81 2.29 -4.83
C ILE A 12 5.41 1.12 -3.94
N THR A 13 4.26 0.54 -4.19
CA THR A 13 3.76 -0.61 -3.44
C THR A 13 3.30 -1.70 -4.39
N ILE A 14 3.75 -2.92 -4.16
CA ILE A 14 3.22 -4.11 -4.82
C ILE A 14 2.46 -4.89 -3.77
N VAL A 15 1.16 -5.11 -4.00
CA VAL A 15 0.30 -5.96 -3.18
C VAL A 15 0.01 -7.24 -3.93
N LEU A 16 0.51 -8.35 -3.41
CA LEU A 16 0.19 -9.69 -3.89
C LEU A 16 -0.97 -10.23 -3.06
N HIS A 17 -2.09 -10.47 -3.73
CA HIS A 17 -3.20 -11.23 -3.18
C HIS A 17 -2.97 -12.67 -3.61
N ILE A 18 -2.76 -13.56 -2.65
CA ILE A 18 -2.49 -14.98 -2.90
C ILE A 18 -3.61 -15.77 -2.23
N GLY A 19 -4.45 -16.43 -3.04
CA GLY A 19 -5.32 -17.51 -2.57
C GLY A 19 -4.52 -18.81 -2.43
N LEU A 20 -5.04 -19.74 -1.62
CA LEU A 20 -4.39 -20.98 -1.16
C LEU A 20 -3.26 -21.52 -2.08
N LEU A 21 -2.05 -21.62 -1.51
CA LEU A 21 -0.84 -22.25 -2.07
C LEU A 21 -0.62 -22.01 -3.57
N VAL A 22 -0.11 -20.82 -3.91
CA VAL A 22 0.53 -20.58 -5.19
C VAL A 22 2.04 -20.62 -4.97
N SER A 23 2.71 -21.65 -5.49
CA SER A 23 4.15 -21.56 -5.72
C SER A 23 4.38 -20.54 -6.84
N LEU A 24 4.95 -19.38 -6.51
CA LEU A 24 5.47 -18.49 -7.53
C LEU A 24 6.70 -19.18 -8.10
N SER A 25 6.59 -19.73 -9.31
CA SER A 25 7.71 -20.41 -9.95
C SER A 25 8.84 -19.44 -10.22
N SER A 26 10.03 -19.94 -9.98
CA SER A 26 11.32 -19.26 -10.00
C SER A 26 11.71 -18.76 -11.39
N ASP A 27 11.39 -17.50 -11.68
CA ASP A 27 12.23 -16.64 -12.54
C ASP A 27 12.88 -15.51 -11.71
N LEU A 28 13.09 -15.79 -10.42
CA LEU A 28 13.99 -15.09 -9.51
C LEU A 28 15.14 -16.07 -9.19
N THR A 29 16.12 -16.18 -10.08
CA THR A 29 17.16 -17.21 -10.01
C THR A 29 18.11 -17.02 -8.83
N ALA A 30 17.85 -17.73 -7.73
CA ALA A 30 18.78 -18.62 -7.02
C ALA A 30 18.14 -19.16 -5.71
N GLY A 31 17.67 -20.40 -5.74
CA GLY A 31 17.90 -21.34 -4.64
C GLY A 31 17.05 -21.31 -3.37
N ASN A 32 15.87 -20.66 -3.32
CA ASN A 32 14.91 -20.89 -2.24
C ASN A 32 13.48 -20.56 -2.68
N THR A 33 12.67 -21.57 -2.99
CA THR A 33 11.21 -21.41 -3.06
C THR A 33 10.69 -21.16 -1.66
N LYS A 34 10.49 -19.89 -1.30
CA LYS A 34 9.74 -19.55 -0.09
C LYS A 34 8.26 -19.56 -0.44
N GLU A 35 7.53 -20.51 0.12
CA GLU A 35 6.08 -20.57 0.00
C GLU A 35 5.47 -19.36 0.70
N PHE A 36 4.51 -18.72 0.03
CA PHE A 36 3.68 -17.69 0.63
C PHE A 36 2.37 -18.34 1.08
N ASP A 37 2.01 -18.15 2.35
CA ASP A 37 0.68 -18.51 2.83
C ASP A 37 -0.38 -17.68 2.10
N SER A 38 -1.65 -18.08 2.19
CA SER A 38 -2.74 -17.24 1.67
C SER A 38 -2.78 -15.91 2.43
N GLY A 39 -2.83 -14.79 1.72
CA GLY A 39 -2.78 -13.48 2.37
C GLY A 39 -2.61 -12.29 1.43
N ASN A 40 -2.40 -11.11 2.03
CA ASN A 40 -2.11 -9.87 1.32
C ASN A 40 -0.69 -9.43 1.66
N TYR A 41 0.25 -9.80 0.80
CA TYR A 41 1.65 -9.40 0.96
C TYR A 41 1.87 -8.06 0.30
N GLU A 42 2.45 -7.12 1.02
CA GLU A 42 2.79 -5.78 0.52
C GLU A 42 4.31 -5.58 0.60
N ALA A 43 4.94 -5.29 -0.53
CA ALA A 43 6.29 -4.75 -0.58
C ALA A 43 6.20 -3.25 -0.86
N ARG A 44 6.87 -2.42 -0.05
CA ARG A 44 6.83 -0.95 -0.18
C ARG A 44 8.22 -0.35 -0.21
N TRP A 45 8.44 0.53 -1.18
CA TRP A 45 9.64 1.37 -1.27
C TRP A 45 9.24 2.82 -1.13
N PHE A 46 9.95 3.56 -0.29
CA PHE A 46 9.73 4.98 -0.05
C PHE A 46 10.89 5.80 -0.60
N TYR A 47 10.57 6.84 -1.34
CA TYR A 47 11.52 7.78 -1.92
C TYR A 47 11.16 9.19 -1.48
N GLN A 48 12.16 9.97 -1.08
CA GLN A 48 11.98 11.39 -0.83
C GLN A 48 11.97 12.14 -2.17
N GLY A 49 11.05 13.10 -2.33
CA GLY A 49 10.95 13.92 -3.54
C GLY A 49 9.91 13.39 -4.53
N LYS A 50 10.23 13.45 -5.82
CA LYS A 50 9.33 13.05 -6.92
C LYS A 50 9.65 11.63 -7.38
N LEU A 51 8.64 10.93 -7.91
CA LEU A 51 8.85 9.63 -8.55
C LEU A 51 9.78 9.77 -9.76
N PRO A 52 10.73 8.84 -9.98
CA PRO A 52 11.56 8.85 -11.18
C PRO A 52 10.70 8.85 -12.45
N GLY A 53 11.10 9.66 -13.44
CA GLY A 53 10.33 9.84 -14.69
C GLY A 53 10.12 8.54 -15.47
N THR A 54 11.06 7.60 -15.39
CA THR A 54 10.95 6.25 -15.97
C THR A 54 9.82 5.43 -15.34
N VAL A 55 9.67 5.49 -14.01
CA VAL A 55 8.57 4.83 -13.30
C VAL A 55 7.25 5.50 -13.63
N ILE A 56 7.20 6.84 -13.68
CA ILE A 56 5.99 7.57 -14.09
C ILE A 56 5.60 7.16 -15.51
N LYS A 57 6.55 7.11 -16.45
CA LYS A 57 6.31 6.72 -17.83
C LYS A 57 5.81 5.28 -17.90
N TRP A 58 6.51 4.31 -17.30
CA TRP A 58 6.06 2.93 -17.23
C TRP A 58 4.64 2.81 -16.67
N PHE A 59 4.37 3.51 -15.56
CA PHE A 59 3.06 3.53 -14.95
C PHE A 59 2.03 4.17 -15.90
N ASN A 60 2.29 5.33 -16.49
CA ASN A 60 1.31 6.16 -17.23
C ASN A 60 1.19 5.90 -18.75
N THR A 61 2.09 5.14 -19.38
CA THR A 61 2.11 5.09 -20.87
C THR A 61 2.09 3.71 -21.49
N GLU A 62 2.27 2.60 -20.78
CA GLU A 62 2.24 1.30 -21.45
C GLU A 62 0.78 0.85 -21.77
N PRO A 63 0.36 0.90 -23.05
CA PRO A 63 -1.03 0.63 -23.45
C PRO A 63 -1.41 -0.84 -23.25
N LYS A 64 -0.40 -1.72 -23.25
CA LYS A 64 -0.51 -3.17 -22.97
C LYS A 64 -1.05 -3.50 -21.58
N PHE A 65 -1.19 -2.50 -20.68
CA PHE A 65 -1.61 -2.71 -19.30
C PHE A 65 -3.03 -2.19 -18.98
N GLY A 66 -3.86 -1.90 -19.98
CA GLY A 66 -5.27 -1.54 -19.79
C GLY A 66 -5.50 -0.17 -19.12
N LYS A 67 -6.78 0.17 -18.91
CA LYS A 67 -7.21 1.46 -18.33
C LYS A 67 -6.86 1.58 -16.85
N TYR A 68 -6.32 2.73 -16.48
CA TYR A 68 -6.10 3.16 -15.09
C TYR A 68 -7.38 3.17 -14.27
N MET A 69 -7.26 2.97 -12.96
CA MET A 69 -8.22 3.63 -12.07
C MET A 69 -7.97 5.13 -12.05
N LYS A 70 -9.06 5.88 -11.94
CA LYS A 70 -9.02 7.32 -11.69
C LYS A 70 -8.17 7.58 -10.44
N GLU A 71 -7.32 8.61 -10.52
CA GLU A 71 -6.52 9.07 -9.40
C GLU A 71 -7.40 9.30 -8.16
N GLU A 72 -7.03 8.67 -7.04
CA GLU A 72 -7.74 8.81 -5.77
C GLU A 72 -6.97 9.81 -4.89
N LYS A 73 -7.62 10.92 -4.56
CA LYS A 73 -7.11 11.94 -3.64
C LYS A 73 -7.84 11.83 -2.31
N ARG A 74 -7.10 11.72 -1.21
CA ARG A 74 -7.71 11.64 0.13
C ARG A 74 -6.75 12.07 1.23
N THR A 75 -7.30 12.28 2.42
CA THR A 75 -6.53 12.51 3.64
C THR A 75 -6.77 11.36 4.61
N ASP A 76 -5.68 10.77 5.11
CA ASP A 76 -5.70 9.75 6.15
C ASP A 76 -5.16 10.39 7.46
N LEU A 77 -5.83 10.14 8.59
CA LEU A 77 -5.39 10.60 9.92
C LEU A 77 -4.81 9.44 10.71
N TYR A 78 -3.51 9.50 11.03
CA TYR A 78 -2.74 8.40 11.62
C TYR A 78 -2.46 8.59 13.10
N LEU A 79 -2.77 7.56 13.90
CA LEU A 79 -2.29 7.44 15.27
C LEU A 79 -0.93 6.73 15.25
N ILE A 80 0.14 7.45 15.64
CA ILE A 80 1.50 6.92 15.58
C ILE A 80 1.82 6.13 16.85
N THR A 81 1.97 4.81 16.70
CA THR A 81 2.31 3.85 17.74
C THR A 81 3.84 3.67 17.82
N LYS A 82 4.50 4.35 18.76
CA LYS A 82 5.98 4.38 18.86
C LYS A 82 6.68 3.00 18.99
N LYS A 83 5.96 1.95 19.41
CA LYS A 83 6.51 0.62 19.71
C LYS A 83 5.79 -0.53 18.99
N ALA A 84 4.80 -0.24 18.14
CA ALA A 84 3.99 -1.25 17.47
C ALA A 84 3.97 -0.96 15.97
N GLY A 85 5.12 -1.11 15.31
CA GLY A 85 5.24 -0.94 13.85
C GLY A 85 4.39 -1.95 13.06
N PHE A 86 4.00 -3.05 13.71
CA PHE A 86 3.05 -4.03 13.19
C PHE A 86 1.59 -3.57 13.29
N LEU A 87 1.26 -2.43 13.92
CA LEU A 87 -0.10 -1.94 14.11
C LEU A 87 -0.24 -0.50 13.59
N SER A 88 -1.15 -0.28 12.66
CA SER A 88 -1.39 1.03 12.05
C SER A 88 -2.87 1.41 12.12
N PRO A 89 -3.31 2.05 13.22
CA PRO A 89 -4.64 2.62 13.34
C PRO A 89 -4.72 3.95 12.59
N LYS A 90 -5.80 4.13 11.82
CA LYS A 90 -6.07 5.39 11.13
C LYS A 90 -7.56 5.65 10.96
N LEU A 91 -7.91 6.94 10.87
CA LEU A 91 -9.22 7.38 10.46
C LEU A 91 -9.17 7.77 8.98
N ARG A 92 -10.17 7.29 8.23
CA ARG A 92 -10.33 7.55 6.81
C ARG A 92 -11.81 7.75 6.51
N GLU A 93 -12.20 8.90 5.99
CA GLU A 93 -13.57 9.15 5.49
C GLU A 93 -14.65 8.70 6.50
N GLY A 94 -14.45 9.01 7.78
CA GLY A 94 -15.37 8.63 8.85
C GLY A 94 -15.35 7.15 9.24
N LYS A 95 -14.30 6.39 8.88
CA LYS A 95 -14.11 4.98 9.27
C LYS A 95 -12.83 4.81 10.05
N LEU A 96 -12.87 3.95 11.07
CA LEU A 96 -11.67 3.44 11.71
C LEU A 96 -11.14 2.27 10.88
N GLU A 97 -9.90 2.37 10.42
CA GLU A 97 -9.18 1.26 9.82
C GLU A 97 -8.00 0.90 10.71
N ILE A 98 -7.87 -0.39 11.02
CA ILE A 98 -6.67 -0.94 11.68
C ILE A 98 -6.03 -1.91 10.70
N LYS A 99 -4.77 -1.64 10.34
CA LYS A 99 -3.93 -2.65 9.68
C LYS A 99 -3.01 -3.28 10.73
N TYR A 100 -2.95 -4.60 10.75
CA TYR A 100 -1.97 -5.32 11.54
C TYR A 100 -1.11 -6.24 10.67
N ARG A 101 0.20 -6.21 10.87
CA ARG A 101 1.17 -7.05 10.18
C ARG A 101 1.29 -8.36 10.92
N SER A 102 1.03 -9.48 10.26
CA SER A 102 1.12 -10.82 10.85
C SER A 102 2.47 -11.46 10.62
N SER A 103 3.12 -11.18 9.48
CA SER A 103 4.43 -11.71 9.14
C SER A 103 5.17 -10.80 8.16
N GLU A 104 6.46 -11.07 7.98
CA GLU A 104 7.32 -10.38 7.02
C GLU A 104 8.34 -11.35 6.43
N LEU A 105 8.74 -11.08 5.19
CA LEU A 105 9.65 -11.93 4.44
C LEU A 105 10.60 -11.09 3.57
N ASP A 106 11.90 -11.21 3.82
CA ASP A 106 12.90 -10.63 2.94
C ASP A 106 12.94 -11.35 1.59
N PHE A 107 13.09 -10.58 0.52
CA PHE A 107 13.26 -11.11 -0.83
C PHE A 107 14.31 -10.35 -1.64
N ILE A 108 14.86 -11.06 -2.62
CA ILE A 108 15.77 -10.55 -3.65
C ILE A 108 15.24 -11.07 -4.99
N ALA A 109 15.21 -10.19 -6.00
CA ALA A 109 14.60 -10.42 -7.29
C ALA A 109 15.39 -9.74 -8.42
N CYS A 110 15.11 -10.15 -9.66
CA CYS A 110 15.71 -9.60 -10.89
C CYS A 110 17.25 -9.56 -10.82
N ASP A 111 17.88 -10.71 -10.56
CA ASP A 111 19.34 -10.86 -10.43
C ASP A 111 19.97 -9.88 -9.42
N GLY A 112 19.31 -9.70 -8.28
CA GLY A 112 19.80 -8.81 -7.22
C GLY A 112 19.48 -7.33 -7.40
N LYS A 113 18.80 -6.93 -8.48
CA LYS A 113 18.47 -5.52 -8.75
C LYS A 113 17.30 -5.00 -7.91
N ILE A 114 16.45 -5.89 -7.42
CA ILE A 114 15.30 -5.55 -6.58
C ILE A 114 15.40 -6.34 -5.29
N SER A 115 15.32 -5.66 -4.16
CA SER A 115 15.18 -6.29 -2.86
C SER A 115 14.18 -5.53 -2.02
N GLY A 116 13.66 -6.19 -1.00
CA GLY A 116 12.72 -5.57 -0.07
C GLY A 116 12.17 -6.54 0.95
N LEU A 117 11.23 -6.03 1.73
CA LEU A 117 10.49 -6.76 2.73
C LEU A 117 9.04 -6.91 2.26
N ALA A 118 8.61 -8.14 2.03
CA ALA A 118 7.21 -8.47 1.76
C ALA A 118 6.49 -8.67 3.10
N GLU A 119 5.56 -7.79 3.42
CA GLU A 119 4.83 -7.79 4.69
C GLU A 119 3.42 -8.35 4.51
N ASN A 120 3.00 -9.34 5.30
CA ASN A 120 1.62 -9.81 5.28
C ASN A 120 0.75 -8.92 6.18
N TRP A 121 -0.24 -8.26 5.58
CA TRP A 121 -1.13 -7.36 6.30
C TRP A 121 -2.57 -7.85 6.30
N SER A 122 -3.14 -7.89 7.50
CA SER A 122 -4.58 -7.97 7.69
C SER A 122 -5.16 -6.58 7.94
N LYS A 123 -6.43 -6.41 7.56
CA LYS A 123 -7.10 -5.12 7.65
C LYS A 123 -8.52 -5.30 8.16
N GLU A 124 -8.78 -4.64 9.27
CA GLU A 124 -10.12 -4.51 9.82
C GLU A 124 -10.63 -3.09 9.62
N LYS A 125 -11.93 -2.96 9.34
CA LYS A 125 -12.59 -1.68 9.09
C LYS A 125 -13.89 -1.65 9.85
N TRP A 126 -14.08 -0.59 10.64
CA TRP A 126 -15.33 -0.30 11.31
C TRP A 126 -15.88 1.01 10.78
N ALA A 127 -17.13 0.97 10.34
CA ALA A 127 -17.93 2.16 10.12
C ALA A 127 -18.69 2.46 11.41
N PHE A 128 -18.76 3.72 11.79
CA PHE A 128 -19.65 4.11 12.89
C PHE A 128 -21.09 3.95 12.43
N SER A 129 -21.93 3.35 13.28
CA SER A 129 -23.34 3.06 12.99
C SER A 129 -24.21 4.32 12.92
N LYS A 130 -23.73 5.43 13.47
CA LYS A 130 -24.31 6.76 13.38
C LYS A 130 -23.30 7.68 12.71
N HIS A 131 -23.80 8.69 12.00
CA HIS A 131 -22.94 9.80 11.56
C HIS A 131 -22.21 10.35 12.79
N LEU A 132 -20.89 10.47 12.70
CA LEU A 132 -20.12 11.17 13.72
C LEU A 132 -20.62 12.62 13.73
N GLU A 133 -21.16 13.06 14.87
CA GLU A 133 -21.48 14.47 15.07
C GLU A 133 -20.17 15.25 15.26
N GLY A 134 -20.01 16.35 14.52
CA GLY A 134 -18.85 17.23 14.60
C GLY A 134 -17.71 16.92 13.61
N ASP A 135 -16.72 17.81 13.59
CA ASP A 135 -15.55 17.70 12.72
C ASP A 135 -14.47 16.82 13.36
N VAL A 136 -14.45 15.55 12.96
CA VAL A 136 -13.46 14.54 13.38
C VAL A 136 -12.03 14.99 13.13
N ARG A 137 -11.79 15.70 12.02
CA ARG A 137 -10.46 16.21 11.69
C ARG A 137 -10.07 17.31 12.66
N ALA A 138 -10.96 18.25 12.94
CA ALA A 138 -10.73 19.30 13.94
C ALA A 138 -10.44 18.70 15.32
N ALA A 139 -11.25 17.73 15.76
CA ALA A 139 -11.04 17.01 17.01
C ALA A 139 -9.68 16.28 17.04
N PHE A 140 -9.26 15.67 15.92
CA PHE A 140 -7.99 14.98 15.79
C PHE A 140 -6.78 15.92 15.86
N LEU A 141 -6.93 17.18 15.42
CA LEU A 141 -5.85 18.17 15.35
C LEU A 141 -5.73 19.05 16.61
N VAL A 142 -6.53 18.80 17.65
CA VAL A 142 -6.44 19.54 18.91
C VAL A 142 -5.03 19.42 19.51
N ALA A 143 -4.41 20.58 19.77
CA ALA A 143 -3.01 20.71 20.16
C ALA A 143 -2.67 19.99 21.49
N ASN A 144 -3.61 19.98 22.43
CA ASN A 144 -3.38 19.48 23.80
C ASN A 144 -3.68 17.99 23.98
N LEU A 145 -4.10 17.29 22.93
CA LEU A 145 -4.30 15.85 22.99
C LEU A 145 -2.95 15.11 23.13
N LYS A 146 -2.92 14.09 23.98
CA LYS A 146 -1.74 13.23 24.15
C LYS A 146 -1.60 12.28 22.94
N GLY A 147 -0.36 11.86 22.67
CA GLY A 147 -0.06 10.90 21.61
C GLY A 147 0.40 11.53 20.30
N LYS A 148 1.30 10.83 19.60
CA LYS A 148 1.81 11.26 18.28
C LYS A 148 0.76 11.00 17.21
N ARG A 149 0.54 12.00 16.36
CA ARG A 149 -0.48 12.01 15.32
C ARG A 149 0.12 12.58 14.04
N ALA A 150 -0.37 12.12 12.90
CA ALA A 150 -0.03 12.69 11.60
C ALA A 150 -1.27 12.77 10.71
N GLU A 151 -1.37 13.87 10.00
CA GLU A 151 -2.29 14.02 8.88
C GLU A 151 -1.50 13.80 7.59
N VAL A 152 -1.98 12.90 6.73
CA VAL A 152 -1.28 12.56 5.48
C VAL A 152 -2.24 12.68 4.32
N PHE A 153 -2.00 13.66 3.47
CA PHE A 153 -2.65 13.79 2.17
C PHE A 153 -1.99 12.84 1.17
N LYS A 154 -2.83 12.08 0.45
CA LYS A 154 -2.42 11.04 -0.48
C LYS A 154 -3.02 11.26 -1.85
N ILE A 155 -2.17 11.12 -2.86
CA ILE A 155 -2.58 10.99 -4.25
C ILE A 155 -2.17 9.60 -4.71
N ARG A 156 -3.14 8.71 -4.91
CA ARG A 156 -2.89 7.31 -5.21
C ARG A 156 -3.33 6.97 -6.63
N ARG A 157 -2.45 6.25 -7.34
CA ARG A 157 -2.73 5.65 -8.65
C ARG A 157 -2.47 4.14 -8.55
N GLN A 158 -3.32 3.35 -9.19
CA GLN A 158 -3.30 1.89 -9.04
C GLN A 158 -3.45 1.18 -10.39
N ARG A 159 -2.76 0.06 -10.54
CA ARG A 159 -2.92 -0.91 -11.64
C ARG A 159 -3.04 -2.31 -11.06
N LYS A 160 -4.01 -3.08 -11.54
CA LYS A 160 -4.21 -4.47 -11.11
C LYS A 160 -3.92 -5.43 -12.25
N PHE A 161 -3.31 -6.55 -11.89
CA PHE A 161 -2.94 -7.61 -12.79
C PHE A 161 -3.46 -8.94 -12.22
N LYS A 162 -4.12 -9.73 -13.06
CA LYS A 162 -4.36 -11.14 -12.79
C LYS A 162 -3.04 -11.88 -13.03
N ILE A 163 -2.68 -12.77 -12.11
CA ILE A 163 -1.55 -13.70 -12.28
C ILE A 163 -2.12 -14.95 -12.95
N LEU A 164 -1.49 -15.38 -14.05
CA LEU A 164 -1.86 -16.58 -14.81
C LEU A 164 -1.08 -17.80 -14.30
N PRO A 165 -1.54 -19.04 -14.59
CA PRO A 165 -0.87 -20.26 -14.10
C PRO A 165 0.58 -20.42 -14.54
N ASP A 166 0.96 -19.81 -15.66
CA ASP A 166 2.34 -19.77 -16.18
C ASP A 166 3.21 -18.68 -15.54
N GLY A 167 2.70 -18.01 -14.50
CA GLY A 167 3.39 -16.91 -13.81
C GLY A 167 3.30 -15.56 -14.55
N THR A 168 2.79 -15.52 -15.78
CA THR A 168 2.62 -14.26 -16.51
C THR A 168 1.48 -13.43 -15.94
N THR A 169 1.43 -12.15 -16.32
CA THR A 169 0.42 -11.22 -15.80
C THR A 169 -0.42 -10.60 -16.91
N LYS A 170 -1.72 -10.46 -16.64
CA LYS A 170 -2.67 -9.78 -17.53
C LYS A 170 -3.33 -8.60 -16.80
N PRO A 171 -3.35 -7.39 -17.37
CA PRO A 171 -4.03 -6.26 -16.75
C PRO A 171 -5.54 -6.52 -16.62
N VAL A 172 -6.11 -6.05 -15.51
CA VAL A 172 -7.53 -6.17 -15.19
C VAL A 172 -8.02 -4.90 -14.47
N PRO A 173 -9.31 -4.57 -14.51
CA PRO A 173 -9.87 -3.52 -13.68
C PRO A 173 -9.55 -3.73 -12.19
N VAL A 174 -9.23 -2.65 -11.48
CA VAL A 174 -8.90 -2.73 -10.04
C VAL A 174 -10.10 -3.17 -9.20
N SER A 175 -11.32 -2.92 -9.67
CA SER A 175 -12.58 -3.34 -9.05
C SER A 175 -12.77 -4.85 -9.02
N ASP A 176 -12.09 -5.60 -9.90
CA ASP A 176 -12.29 -7.04 -10.04
C ASP A 176 -11.85 -7.76 -8.77
N ARG A 177 -12.66 -8.69 -8.27
CA ARG A 177 -12.30 -9.56 -7.15
C ARG A 177 -11.64 -10.81 -7.72
N LEU A 178 -10.37 -11.00 -7.39
CA LEU A 178 -9.56 -12.11 -7.89
C LEU A 178 -8.92 -12.83 -6.72
N VAL A 179 -8.84 -14.15 -6.83
CA VAL A 179 -8.18 -15.03 -5.86
C VAL A 179 -6.67 -14.79 -5.87
N THR A 180 -6.08 -14.67 -7.06
CA THR A 180 -4.65 -14.41 -7.24
C THR A 180 -4.43 -13.19 -8.13
N ALA A 181 -3.81 -12.14 -7.59
CA ALA A 181 -3.58 -10.90 -8.30
C ALA A 181 -2.40 -10.10 -7.75
N ALA A 182 -1.74 -9.33 -8.62
CA ALA A 182 -0.80 -8.30 -8.24
C ALA A 182 -1.44 -6.92 -8.42
N LEU A 183 -1.30 -6.05 -7.43
CA LEU A 183 -1.73 -4.66 -7.48
C LEU A 183 -0.50 -3.78 -7.30
N VAL A 184 -0.21 -2.94 -8.28
CA VAL A 184 0.87 -1.96 -8.20
C VAL A 184 0.28 -0.60 -7.90
N GLU A 185 0.75 0.03 -6.84
CA GLU A 185 0.34 1.36 -6.41
C GLU A 185 1.52 2.32 -6.48
N VAL A 186 1.27 3.52 -7.00
CA VAL A 186 2.13 4.68 -6.83
C VAL A 186 1.36 5.69 -5.99
N THR A 187 1.96 6.13 -4.89
CA THR A 187 1.32 7.08 -3.98
C THR A 187 2.24 8.26 -3.69
N GLU A 188 1.77 9.47 -3.99
CA GLU A 188 2.40 10.70 -3.50
C GLU A 188 1.84 11.01 -2.10
N LEU A 189 2.73 11.28 -1.15
CA LEU A 189 2.43 11.54 0.24
C LEU A 189 2.86 12.97 0.58
N LYS A 190 1.96 13.74 1.18
CA LYS A 190 2.22 15.08 1.70
C LYS A 190 1.75 15.14 3.15
N GLY A 191 2.59 15.59 4.06
CA GLY A 191 2.31 15.75 5.48
C GLY A 191 3.23 16.75 6.14
#